data_AF-A6HH41-F1
#
_entry.id   AF-A6HH41-F1
#
_cell.length_a   1.000
_cell.length_b   1.000
_cell.length_c   1.000
_cell.angle_alpha   90.00
_cell.angle_beta   90.00
_cell.angle_gamma   90.00
#
_symmetry.space_group_name_H-M   'P 1'
#
loop_
_entity.id
_entity.type
_entity.pdbx_description
1 polymer ?
#
loop_
_entity_poly.entity_id
_entity_poly.type
_entity_poly.pdbx_seq_one_letter_code
_entity_poly.pdbx_strand_id
1 'polypeptide(L)'
;MAKRLSQIGVENTEENRRLYRQVLFSADDRVKKCIGGVIFFHETLYQKDDNGVPFVRTIQEKGILVGIKVHSPWPFLGARYGN
;
A
#
# COMPACT_ATOMS: atom_id res chain seq x y z
N MET A 1 6.70 5.59 0.35
CA MET A 1 6.04 6.07 -0.89
C MET A 1 6.73 7.31 -1.47
N ALA A 2 7.17 8.26 -0.61
CA ALA A 2 7.89 9.47 -1.02
C ALA A 2 8.92 9.28 -2.14
N LYS A 3 9.88 8.35 -1.98
CA LYS A 3 10.93 8.11 -2.98
C LYS A 3 10.39 7.68 -4.37
N ARG A 4 9.27 6.95 -4.42
CA ARG A 4 8.65 6.52 -5.69
C ARG A 4 7.90 7.65 -6.38
N LEU A 5 7.21 8.49 -5.60
CA LEU A 5 6.48 9.66 -6.13
C LEU A 5 7.44 10.77 -6.57
N SER A 6 8.52 11.01 -5.83
CA SER A 6 9.54 11.98 -6.23
C SER A 6 10.27 11.60 -7.51
N GLN A 7 10.42 10.29 -7.81
CA GLN A 7 11.01 9.82 -9.06
C GLN A 7 10.17 10.17 -10.30
N ILE A 8 8.86 10.31 -10.14
CA ILE A 8 7.92 10.66 -11.22
C ILE A 8 7.54 12.15 -11.18
N GLY A 9 8.21 12.96 -10.35
CA GLY A 9 7.94 14.40 -10.23
C GLY A 9 6.60 14.74 -9.56
N VAL A 10 5.99 13.78 -8.85
CA VAL A 10 4.69 13.95 -8.20
C VAL A 10 4.89 14.29 -6.73
N GLU A 11 4.15 15.28 -6.24
CA GLU A 11 4.18 15.67 -4.83
C GLU A 11 3.61 14.55 -3.94
N ASN A 12 4.25 14.32 -2.80
CA ASN A 12 3.88 13.24 -1.87
C ASN A 12 2.73 13.66 -0.93
N THR A 13 1.59 14.01 -1.52
CA THR A 13 0.34 14.26 -0.80
C THR A 13 -0.34 12.93 -0.44
N GLU A 14 -1.18 12.93 0.59
CA GLU A 14 -1.95 11.73 0.97
C GLU A 14 -2.87 11.26 -0.15
N GLU A 15 -3.48 12.21 -0.87
CA GLU A 15 -4.34 11.94 -2.01
C GLU A 15 -3.58 11.27 -3.17
N ASN A 16 -2.38 11.74 -3.52
CA ASN A 16 -1.56 11.09 -4.55
C ASN A 16 -1.13 9.69 -4.14
N ARG A 17 -0.83 9.47 -2.85
CA ARG A 17 -0.56 8.12 -2.32
C ARG A 17 -1.79 7.22 -2.44
N ARG A 18 -2.99 7.75 -2.17
CA ARG A 18 -4.27 7.03 -2.29
C ARG A 18 -4.57 6.68 -3.76
N LEU A 19 -4.48 7.65 -4.66
CA LEU A 19 -4.69 7.46 -6.11
C LEU A 19 -3.75 6.43 -6.70
N TYR A 20 -2.45 6.49 -6.37
CA TYR A 20 -1.47 5.50 -6.81
C TYR A 20 -1.90 4.07 -6.41
N ARG A 21 -2.41 3.89 -5.18
CA ARG A 21 -2.90 2.61 -4.70
C ARG A 21 -4.22 2.19 -5.36
N GLN A 22 -5.13 3.13 -5.55
CA GLN A 22 -6.39 2.89 -6.24
C GLN A 22 -6.15 2.39 -7.66
N VAL A 23 -5.22 2.98 -8.41
CA VAL A 23 -4.84 2.49 -9.76
C VAL A 23 -4.35 1.04 -9.71
N LEU A 24 -3.52 0.68 -8.72
CA LEU A 24 -3.05 -0.70 -8.56
C LEU A 24 -4.18 -1.69 -8.24
N PHE A 25 -5.16 -1.28 -7.43
CA PHE A 25 -6.29 -2.13 -7.03
C PHE A 25 -7.43 -2.15 -8.05
N SER A 26 -7.52 -1.13 -8.90
CA SER A 26 -8.48 -1.02 -10.00
C SER A 26 -8.10 -1.88 -11.21
N ALA A 27 -6.96 -2.57 -11.18
CA ALA A 27 -6.54 -3.44 -12.27
C ALA A 27 -7.54 -4.58 -12.52
N ASP A 28 -7.69 -5.00 -13.79
CA ASP A 28 -8.67 -5.99 -14.24
C ASP A 28 -8.56 -7.35 -13.54
N ASP A 29 -9.60 -8.18 -13.69
CA ASP A 29 -9.68 -9.56 -13.18
C ASP A 29 -8.55 -10.48 -13.66
N ARG A 30 -7.82 -10.08 -14.71
CA ARG A 30 -6.59 -10.77 -15.14
C ARG A 30 -5.56 -10.86 -14.02
N VAL A 31 -5.51 -9.85 -13.14
CA VAL A 31 -4.57 -9.78 -12.02
C VAL A 31 -4.86 -10.83 -10.95
N LYS A 32 -6.10 -11.30 -10.82
CA LYS A 32 -6.49 -12.36 -9.87
C LYS A 32 -5.71 -13.66 -10.07
N LYS A 33 -5.34 -13.99 -11.32
CA LYS A 33 -4.56 -15.20 -11.64
C LYS A 33 -3.06 -15.02 -11.39
N CYS A 34 -2.58 -13.79 -11.27
CA CYS A 34 -1.17 -13.47 -11.11
C CYS A 34 -0.80 -13.12 -9.66
N ILE A 35 -1.76 -12.60 -8.87
CA ILE A 35 -1.54 -12.14 -7.50
C ILE A 35 -2.27 -13.07 -6.53
N GLY A 36 -1.50 -13.89 -5.80
CA GLY A 36 -2.04 -14.75 -4.74
C GLY A 36 -2.35 -13.99 -3.45
N GLY A 37 -1.68 -12.85 -3.21
CA GLY A 37 -1.94 -12.03 -2.03
C GLY A 37 -1.33 -10.63 -2.11
N VAL A 38 -1.95 -9.70 -1.39
CA VAL A 38 -1.52 -8.29 -1.29
C VAL A 38 -1.17 -7.98 0.16
N ILE A 39 -0.01 -7.38 0.39
CA ILE A 39 0.43 -6.96 1.73
C ILE A 39 0.15 -5.47 1.91
N PHE A 40 -0.72 -5.15 2.86
CA PHE A 40 -1.11 -3.79 3.22
C PHE A 40 -0.25 -3.24 4.35
N PHE A 41 -0.07 -1.92 4.33
CA PHE A 41 0.45 -1.17 5.47
C PHE A 41 -0.71 -0.66 6.32
N HIS A 42 -0.50 -0.45 7.63
CA HIS A 42 -1.57 -0.03 8.55
C HIS A 42 -2.29 1.24 8.06
N GLU A 43 -1.56 2.26 7.58
CA GLU A 43 -2.14 3.48 6.99
C GLU A 43 -3.04 3.17 5.79
N THR A 44 -2.69 2.18 4.97
CA THR A 44 -3.45 1.83 3.75
C THR A 44 -4.65 0.93 4.04
N LEU A 45 -4.61 0.16 5.12
CA LEU A 45 -5.67 -0.77 5.50
C LEU A 45 -7.01 -0.03 5.72
N TYR A 46 -6.95 1.18 6.27
CA TYR A 46 -8.12 2.01 6.57
C TYR A 46 -8.46 3.02 5.47
N GLN A 47 -7.70 3.04 4.37
CA GLN A 47 -8.01 3.91 3.24
C GLN A 47 -9.15 3.36 2.39
N LYS A 48 -9.88 4.30 1.79
CA LYS A 48 -11.05 4.05 0.95
C LYS A 48 -10.81 4.58 -0.47
N ASP A 49 -11.47 3.97 -1.43
CA ASP A 49 -11.55 4.49 -2.78
C ASP A 49 -12.44 5.74 -2.86
N ASP A 50 -12.57 6.33 -4.04
CA ASP A 50 -13.46 7.48 -4.30
C ASP A 50 -14.94 7.18 -4.02
N ASN A 51 -15.34 5.91 -4.08
CA ASN A 51 -16.69 5.44 -3.80
C ASN A 51 -16.92 5.17 -2.30
N GLY A 52 -15.93 5.40 -1.44
CA GLY A 52 -15.99 5.13 -0.01
C GLY A 52 -15.84 3.65 0.37
N VAL A 53 -15.51 2.78 -0.58
CA VAL A 53 -15.25 1.36 -0.38
C VAL A 53 -13.83 1.15 0.16
N PRO A 54 -13.65 0.42 1.27
CA PRO A 54 -12.32 0.09 1.77
C PRO A 54 -11.54 -0.75 0.76
N PHE A 55 -10.26 -0.44 0.54
CA PHE A 55 -9.43 -1.20 -0.42
C PHE A 55 -9.33 -2.69 -0.09
N VAL A 56 -9.36 -3.03 1.20
CA VAL A 56 -9.39 -4.41 1.68
C VAL A 56 -10.59 -5.16 1.10
N ARG A 57 -11.76 -4.53 1.06
CA ARG A 57 -12.99 -5.14 0.54
C ARG A 57 -12.88 -5.38 -0.96
N THR A 58 -12.37 -4.41 -1.73
CA THR A 58 -12.16 -4.55 -3.17
C THR A 58 -11.25 -5.74 -3.51
N ILE A 59 -10.19 -5.97 -2.72
CA ILE A 59 -9.26 -7.08 -2.93
C ILE A 59 -9.85 -8.42 -2.46
N GLN A 60 -10.65 -8.42 -1.39
CA GLN A 60 -11.39 -9.60 -0.94
C GLN A 60 -12.46 -10.03 -1.94
N GLU A 61 -13.20 -9.09 -2.54
CA GLU A 61 -14.20 -9.37 -3.59
C GLU A 61 -13.52 -9.98 -4.84
N LYS A 62 -12.28 -9.57 -5.12
CA LYS A 62 -11.46 -10.21 -6.17
C LYS A 62 -10.97 -11.60 -5.78
N GLY A 63 -11.12 -12.04 -4.52
CA GLY A 63 -10.69 -13.35 -4.04
C GLY A 63 -9.18 -13.48 -3.84
N ILE A 64 -8.50 -12.36 -3.59
CA ILE A 64 -7.06 -12.30 -3.33
C ILE A 64 -6.84 -12.23 -1.81
N LEU A 65 -5.82 -12.94 -1.31
CA LEU A 65 -5.50 -12.91 0.13
C LEU A 65 -4.97 -11.55 0.56
N VAL A 66 -5.48 -11.05 1.69
CA VAL A 66 -5.04 -9.78 2.28
C VAL A 66 -4.11 -10.07 3.46
N GLY A 67 -2.85 -9.63 3.34
CA GLY A 67 -1.88 -9.65 4.42
C GLY A 67 -1.67 -8.25 5.00
N ILE A 68 -1.29 -8.15 6.26
CA ILE A 68 -0.90 -6.89 6.90
C ILE A 68 0.58 -6.92 7.28
N LYS A 69 1.31 -5.86 6.95
CA LYS A 69 2.69 -5.69 7.38
C LYS A 69 2.72 -5.24 8.84
N VAL A 70 3.15 -6.14 9.73
CA VAL A 70 3.22 -5.91 11.20
C VAL A 70 4.63 -5.47 11.66
N HIS A 71 5.64 -5.49 10.79
CA HIS A 71 7.01 -5.13 11.19
C HIS A 71 7.14 -3.63 11.49
N SER A 72 7.21 -3.30 12.77
CA SER A 72 7.80 -2.04 13.25
C SER A 72 9.32 -2.16 13.15
N PRO A 73 10.03 -1.23 12.48
CA PRO A 73 11.49 -1.22 12.50
C PRO A 73 11.91 -1.03 13.96
N TRP A 74 12.38 -2.10 14.59
CA TRP A 74 13.06 -1.98 15.88
C TRP A 74 14.30 -1.12 15.64
N PRO A 75 14.48 0.00 16.36
CA PRO A 75 15.76 0.68 16.35
C PRO A 75 16.76 -0.28 16.98
N PHE A 76 17.67 -0.82 16.15
CA PHE A 76 18.82 -1.55 16.66
C PHE A 76 19.64 -0.56 17.48
N LEU A 77 19.64 -0.73 18.80
CA LEU A 77 20.16 0.24 19.79
C LEU A 77 21.69 0.44 19.71
N GLY A 78 22.37 -0.15 18.73
CA GLY A 78 23.84 -0.14 18.59
C GLY A 78 24.42 0.85 17.57
N ALA A 79 23.62 1.58 16.80
CA ALA A 79 24.12 2.46 15.73
C ALA A 79 24.29 3.94 16.14
N ARG A 80 24.39 4.24 17.45
CA ARG A 80 24.71 5.59 17.97
C ARG A 80 25.97 5.57 18.85
N TYR A 81 27.08 5.09 18.32
CA TYR A 81 28.43 5.45 18.76
C TYR A 81 29.37 5.24 17.57
N GLY A 82 29.68 6.32 16.86
CA GLY A 82 30.56 6.28 15.69
C GLY A 82 30.55 7.59 14.93
N ASN A 83 31.44 8.50 15.36
CA ASN A 83 31.81 9.82 14.84
C ASN A 83 30.92 11.01 15.22
#